data_AF-A0A963PBK1-F1
#
_entry.id   AF-A0A963PBK1-F1
#
_cell.length_a   1.000
_cell.length_b   1.000
_cell.length_c   1.000
_cell.angle_alpha   90.00
_cell.angle_beta   90.00
_cell.angle_gamma   90.00
#
_symmetry.space_group_name_H-M   'P 1'
#
loop_
_entity.id
_entity.type
_entity.pdbx_description
1 polymer ?
#
loop_
_entity_poly.entity_id
_entity_poly.type
_entity_poly.pdbx_seq_one_letter_code
_entity_poly.pdbx_strand_id
1 'polypeptide(L)'
;VVGVEKMSGLSGAAIGDTLLKASYLREESDIDGGFAGVFGQIAQRYFQQHGDCSDALAAIAAKNHANGVANPFAQMRKDLGFDFCRNESDRNPFVPARSSAPTVRSSPTVRRHWCSPMSRPRFR
;
A
#
# COMPACT_ATOMS: atom_id res chain seq x y z
N VAL A 1 14.17 -9.92 -24.18
CA VAL A 1 14.31 -8.89 -23.12
C VAL A 1 14.48 -9.61 -21.79
N VAL A 2 15.44 -9.21 -20.96
CA VAL A 2 15.73 -9.81 -19.63
C VAL A 2 15.75 -8.68 -18.60
N GLY A 3 15.18 -8.92 -17.41
CA GLY A 3 15.22 -8.00 -16.27
C GLY A 3 15.78 -8.71 -15.04
N VAL A 4 16.66 -8.02 -14.29
CA VAL A 4 17.30 -8.51 -13.06
C VAL A 4 17.38 -7.35 -12.07
N GLU A 5 17.17 -7.64 -10.78
CA GLU A 5 17.35 -6.69 -9.70
C GLU A 5 18.00 -7.35 -8.48
N LYS A 6 18.92 -6.63 -7.81
CA LYS A 6 19.59 -7.08 -6.60
C LYS A 6 19.55 -5.99 -5.53
N MET A 7 18.52 -6.04 -4.68
CA MET A 7 18.36 -5.07 -3.59
C MET A 7 19.01 -5.52 -2.28
N SER A 8 19.13 -6.83 -2.03
CA SER A 8 19.65 -7.38 -0.76
C SER A 8 21.15 -7.14 -0.52
N GLY A 9 21.84 -6.44 -1.41
CA GLY A 9 23.20 -5.93 -1.18
C GLY A 9 23.24 -4.56 -0.49
N LEU A 10 22.08 -3.93 -0.26
CA LEU A 10 21.95 -2.60 0.34
C LEU A 10 21.26 -2.67 1.70
N SER A 11 21.51 -1.66 2.54
CA SER A 11 20.75 -1.46 3.79
C SER A 11 19.32 -1.01 3.48
N GLY A 12 18.40 -1.17 4.44
CA GLY A 12 17.00 -0.74 4.27
C GLY A 12 16.86 0.75 3.93
N ALA A 13 17.66 1.61 4.56
CA ALA A 13 17.69 3.05 4.24
C ALA A 13 18.16 3.31 2.80
N ALA A 14 19.26 2.68 2.38
CA ALA A 14 19.81 2.84 1.03
C ALA A 14 18.86 2.27 -0.06
N ILE A 15 18.08 1.24 0.27
CA ILE A 15 16.99 0.74 -0.59
C ILE A 15 15.93 1.83 -0.78
N GLY A 16 15.50 2.50 0.30
CA GLY A 16 14.54 3.61 0.24
C GLY A 16 14.99 4.73 -0.68
N ASP A 17 16.24 5.19 -0.52
CA ASP A 17 16.84 6.24 -1.36
C ASP A 17 16.96 5.81 -2.83
N THR A 18 17.22 4.52 -3.07
CA THR A 18 17.31 3.96 -4.43
C THR A 18 15.94 3.93 -5.10
N LEU A 19 14.91 3.50 -4.38
CA LEU A 19 13.53 3.46 -4.90
C LEU A 19 12.97 4.86 -5.17
N LEU A 20 13.31 5.85 -4.34
CA LEU A 20 12.91 7.25 -4.57
C LEU A 20 13.41 7.85 -5.89
N LYS A 21 14.46 7.29 -6.50
CA LYS A 21 14.93 7.75 -7.84
C LYS A 21 13.90 7.51 -8.95
N ALA A 22 12.89 6.65 -8.70
CA ALA A 22 11.75 6.47 -9.60
C ALA A 22 10.71 7.61 -9.49
N SER A 23 10.93 8.56 -8.58
CA SER A 23 10.03 9.65 -8.23
C SER A 23 10.63 11.01 -8.64
N TYR A 24 9.87 12.11 -8.56
CA TYR A 24 10.40 13.45 -8.86
C TYR A 24 11.17 14.00 -7.66
N LEU A 25 12.46 13.65 -7.59
CA LEU A 25 13.32 13.91 -6.43
C LEU A 25 13.28 15.35 -5.89
N ARG A 26 13.12 16.36 -6.75
CA ARG A 26 13.10 17.77 -6.32
C ARG A 26 11.96 18.07 -5.34
N GLU A 27 10.85 17.35 -5.43
CA GLU A 27 9.65 17.57 -4.63
C GLU A 27 9.40 16.45 -3.62
N GLU A 28 9.96 15.27 -3.89
CA GLU A 28 9.60 14.04 -3.18
C GLU A 28 10.75 13.43 -2.35
N SER A 29 11.97 13.98 -2.42
CA SER A 29 13.12 13.49 -1.65
C SER A 29 12.93 13.55 -0.13
N ASP A 30 12.13 14.51 0.33
CA ASP A 30 11.98 14.83 1.75
C ASP A 30 10.71 14.20 2.34
N ILE A 31 10.06 13.29 1.60
CA ILE A 31 8.85 12.60 2.07
C ILE A 31 9.24 11.55 3.12
N ASP A 32 8.74 11.74 4.34
CA ASP A 32 8.83 10.76 5.42
C ASP A 32 8.31 9.39 4.96
N GLY A 33 9.06 8.32 5.25
CA GLY A 33 8.76 6.96 4.77
C GLY A 33 9.25 6.68 3.34
N GLY A 34 9.94 7.63 2.71
CA GLY A 34 10.56 7.50 1.39
C GLY A 34 9.55 7.12 0.31
N PHE A 35 9.91 6.19 -0.56
CA PHE A 35 9.07 5.75 -1.66
C PHE A 35 7.69 5.25 -1.20
N ALA A 36 7.61 4.55 -0.06
CA ALA A 36 6.32 4.13 0.51
C ALA A 36 5.48 5.32 1.01
N GLY A 37 6.13 6.36 1.54
CA GLY A 37 5.49 7.60 1.95
C GLY A 37 4.79 8.33 0.81
N VAL A 38 5.36 8.30 -0.41
CA VAL A 38 4.73 8.84 -1.63
C VAL A 38 3.36 8.18 -1.86
N PHE A 39 3.29 6.84 -1.81
CA PHE A 39 2.01 6.12 -1.93
C PHE A 39 1.06 6.38 -0.77
N GLY A 40 1.58 6.59 0.44
CA GLY A 40 0.78 6.99 1.59
C GLY A 40 0.09 8.34 1.38
N GLN A 41 0.79 9.34 0.82
CA GLN A 41 0.18 10.63 0.47
C GLN A 41 -0.90 10.48 -0.62
N ILE A 42 -0.64 9.64 -1.65
CA ILE A 42 -1.61 9.35 -2.71
C ILE A 42 -2.88 8.71 -2.10
N ALA A 43 -2.71 7.70 -1.24
CA ALA A 43 -3.82 7.05 -0.56
C ALA A 43 -4.61 8.04 0.32
N GLN A 44 -3.93 8.91 1.06
CA GLN A 44 -4.60 9.91 1.90
C GLN A 44 -5.40 10.92 1.06
N ARG A 45 -4.84 11.41 -0.05
CA ARG A 45 -5.56 12.30 -0.99
C ARG A 45 -6.78 11.60 -1.59
N TYR A 46 -6.64 10.31 -1.93
CA TYR A 46 -7.77 9.51 -2.40
C TYR A 46 -8.86 9.41 -1.33
N PHE A 47 -8.50 9.18 -0.07
CA PHE A 47 -9.46 9.11 1.04
C PHE A 47 -10.15 10.45 1.32
N GLN A 48 -9.44 11.57 1.17
CA GLN A 48 -10.04 12.90 1.28
C GLN A 48 -11.15 13.12 0.24
N GLN A 49 -10.98 12.58 -0.96
CA GLN A 49 -11.95 12.74 -2.06
C GLN A 49 -13.08 11.70 -2.03
N HIS A 50 -12.80 10.48 -1.55
CA HIS A 50 -13.71 9.33 -1.71
C HIS A 50 -14.15 8.66 -0.40
N GLY A 51 -13.72 9.19 0.75
CA GLY A 51 -13.97 8.59 2.06
C GLY A 51 -12.97 7.49 2.42
N ASP A 52 -13.15 6.88 3.58
CA ASP A 52 -12.28 5.80 4.04
C ASP A 52 -12.38 4.59 3.11
N CYS A 53 -11.25 4.26 2.49
CA CYS A 53 -11.11 3.12 1.60
C CYS A 53 -10.10 2.08 2.07
N SER A 54 -9.85 2.04 3.38
CA SER A 54 -8.97 1.06 4.03
C SER A 54 -9.40 -0.38 3.79
N ASP A 55 -10.71 -0.66 3.72
CA ASP A 55 -11.22 -2.01 3.44
C ASP A 55 -10.81 -2.50 2.04
N ALA A 56 -10.83 -1.60 1.05
CA ALA A 56 -10.42 -1.94 -0.31
C ALA A 56 -8.91 -2.25 -0.37
N LEU A 57 -8.08 -1.45 0.30
CA LEU A 57 -6.64 -1.68 0.37
C LEU A 57 -6.32 -3.00 1.09
N ALA A 58 -7.00 -3.28 2.21
CA ALA A 58 -6.85 -4.53 2.95
C ALA A 58 -7.26 -5.76 2.11
N ALA A 59 -8.36 -5.66 1.36
CA ALA A 59 -8.81 -6.73 0.47
C ALA A 59 -7.79 -7.02 -0.65
N ILE A 60 -7.16 -5.98 -1.21
CA ILE A 60 -6.10 -6.14 -2.22
C ILE A 60 -4.89 -6.86 -1.63
N ALA A 61 -4.42 -6.44 -0.45
CA ALA A 61 -3.28 -7.06 0.23
C ALA A 61 -3.57 -8.53 0.57
N ALA A 62 -4.70 -8.83 1.19
CA ALA A 62 -5.09 -10.19 1.55
C ALA A 62 -5.17 -11.12 0.32
N LYS A 63 -5.79 -10.64 -0.76
CA LYS A 63 -5.83 -11.36 -2.05
C LYS A 63 -4.43 -11.64 -2.59
N ASN A 64 -3.52 -10.65 -2.55
CA ASN A 64 -2.16 -10.82 -3.03
C ASN A 64 -1.38 -11.85 -2.20
N HIS A 65 -1.55 -11.86 -0.87
CA HIS A 65 -0.96 -12.84 0.02
C HIS A 65 -1.49 -14.26 -0.20
N ALA A 66 -2.80 -14.42 -0.37
CA ALA A 66 -3.42 -15.69 -0.73
C ALA A 66 -2.89 -16.23 -2.08
N ASN A 67 -2.77 -15.36 -3.10
CA ASN A 67 -2.18 -15.71 -4.39
C ASN A 67 -0.70 -16.11 -4.26
N GLY A 68 0.05 -15.45 -3.35
CA GLY A 68 1.45 -15.75 -3.08
C GLY A 68 1.69 -17.17 -2.55
N VAL A 69 0.76 -17.72 -1.76
CA VAL A 69 0.86 -19.10 -1.24
C VAL A 69 0.93 -20.12 -2.38
N ALA A 70 0.11 -19.94 -3.41
CA ALA A 70 0.02 -20.84 -4.56
C ALA A 70 1.22 -20.71 -5.53
N ASN A 71 2.00 -19.63 -5.44
CA ASN A 71 3.13 -19.39 -6.33
C ASN A 71 4.46 -19.88 -5.71
N PRO A 72 5.12 -20.92 -6.27
CA PRO A 72 6.38 -21.43 -5.73
C PRO A 72 7.53 -20.42 -5.80
N PHE A 73 7.41 -19.41 -6.67
CA PHE A 73 8.42 -18.36 -6.87
C PHE A 73 8.14 -17.08 -6.07
N ALA A 74 7.05 -17.00 -5.30
CA ALA A 74 6.76 -15.82 -4.50
C ALA A 74 7.78 -15.67 -3.37
N GLN A 75 8.27 -14.44 -3.15
CA GLN A 75 9.15 -14.11 -2.03
C GLN A 75 8.47 -14.37 -0.67
N MET A 76 7.18 -14.05 -0.57
CA MET A 76 6.36 -14.30 0.60
C MET A 76 5.24 -15.28 0.25
N ARG A 77 5.27 -16.45 0.90
CA ARG A 77 4.30 -17.53 0.72
C ARG A 77 3.48 -17.73 1.98
N LYS A 78 2.82 -16.66 2.42
CA LYS A 78 2.03 -16.62 3.65
C LYS A 78 0.71 -15.94 3.38
N ASP A 79 -0.38 -16.63 3.69
CA ASP A 79 -1.70 -16.00 3.77
C ASP A 79 -1.79 -15.22 5.09
N LEU A 80 -2.02 -13.92 4.97
CA LEU A 80 -2.16 -13.03 6.12
C LEU A 80 -3.62 -12.79 6.50
N GLY A 81 -4.56 -13.01 5.56
CA GLY A 81 -5.97 -12.72 5.77
C GLY A 81 -6.31 -11.23 5.81
N PHE A 82 -7.60 -10.93 5.68
CA PHE A 82 -8.12 -9.56 5.64
C PHE A 82 -7.87 -8.81 6.95
N ASP A 83 -8.19 -9.43 8.10
CA ASP A 83 -8.12 -8.76 9.40
C ASP A 83 -6.70 -8.32 9.75
N PHE A 84 -5.69 -9.12 9.40
CA PHE A 84 -4.29 -8.73 9.58
C PHE A 84 -3.95 -7.53 8.70
N CYS A 85 -4.34 -7.56 7.43
CA CYS A 85 -4.06 -6.47 6.49
C CYS A 85 -4.82 -5.18 6.80
N ARG A 86 -5.97 -5.28 7.50
CA ARG A 86 -6.85 -4.15 7.81
C ARG A 86 -6.47 -3.41 9.09
N ASN A 87 -5.84 -4.10 10.04
CA ASN A 87 -5.60 -3.59 11.38
C ASN A 87 -4.11 -3.40 11.64
N GLU A 88 -3.81 -2.29 12.31
CA GLU A 88 -2.46 -2.01 12.79
C GLU A 88 -2.07 -2.99 13.90
N SER A 89 -0.80 -3.40 13.90
CA SER A 89 -0.21 -4.20 14.98
C SER A 89 1.30 -4.04 14.98
N ASP A 90 1.99 -4.60 15.97
CA ASP A 90 3.46 -4.64 15.99
C ASP A 90 4.07 -5.28 14.74
N ARG A 91 3.31 -6.17 14.07
CA ARG A 91 3.73 -6.85 12.84
C ARG A 91 3.13 -6.26 11.56
N ASN A 92 2.26 -5.26 11.69
CA ASN A 92 1.69 -4.47 10.60
C ASN A 92 1.56 -3.02 11.07
N PRO A 93 2.69 -2.31 11.30
CA PRO A 93 2.64 -0.96 11.83
C PRO A 93 2.08 0.01 10.80
N PHE A 94 1.47 1.10 11.28
CA PHE A 94 1.15 2.21 10.41
C PHE A 94 2.43 2.78 9.79
N VAL A 95 2.43 2.95 8.47
CA VAL A 95 3.51 3.63 7.76
C VAL A 95 3.11 5.10 7.60
N PRO A 96 3.72 6.02 8.37
CA PRO A 96 3.35 7.42 8.27
C PRO A 96 3.74 8.01 6.92
N ALA A 97 2.78 8.65 6.28
CA ALA A 97 3.05 9.69 5.28
C ALA A 97 2.67 11.01 5.95
N ARG A 98 3.66 11.83 6.34
CA ARG A 98 3.36 13.14 6.89
C ARG A 98 2.79 14.00 5.75
N SER A 99 1.47 14.16 5.69
CA SER A 99 0.90 15.35 5.08
C SER A 99 0.57 16.33 6.18
N SER A 100 0.85 17.60 5.94
CA SER A 100 0.43 18.73 6.76
C SER A 100 -1.10 18.94 6.75
N ALA A 101 -1.88 18.04 6.14
CA ALA A 101 -3.33 18.11 6.17
C ALA A 101 -3.88 17.32 7.37
N PRO A 102 -4.87 17.87 8.09
CA PRO A 102 -5.43 17.22 9.27
C PRO A 102 -5.93 15.82 8.91
N THR A 103 -5.55 14.83 9.72
CA THR A 103 -6.05 13.46 9.70
C THR A 103 -7.57 13.51 9.51
N VAL A 104 -8.06 12.99 8.38
CA VAL A 104 -9.51 12.80 8.18
C VAL A 104 -9.96 11.80 9.24
N ARG A 105 -10.44 12.32 10.37
CA ARG A 105 -11.21 11.53 11.33
C ARG A 105 -12.48 11.13 10.60
N SER A 106 -12.62 9.83 10.34
CA SER A 106 -13.73 9.24 9.60
C SER A 106 -15.07 9.71 10.16
N SER A 107 -15.80 10.52 9.38
CA SER A 107 -17.23 10.76 9.60
C SER A 107 -18.01 9.62 8.93
N PRO A 108 -19.01 9.03 9.60
CA PRO A 108 -19.65 7.77 9.17
C PRO A 108 -20.56 7.89 7.93
N THR A 109 -20.60 9.02 7.22
CA THR A 109 -21.74 9.36 6.35
C THR A 109 -21.47 9.28 4.85
N VAL A 110 -20.24 9.05 4.37
CA VAL A 110 -19.97 9.04 2.91
C VAL A 110 -19.69 7.61 2.42
N ARG A 111 -20.76 6.87 2.15
CA ARG A 111 -20.73 5.73 1.22
C ARG A 111 -21.23 6.23 -0.14
N ARG A 112 -20.48 5.93 -1.21
CA ARG A 112 -20.90 5.05 -2.32
C ARG A 112 -20.08 5.34 -3.58
N HIS A 113 -19.30 4.33 -4.00
CA HIS A 113 -19.43 3.62 -5.29
C HIS A 113 -18.11 2.96 -5.71
N TRP A 114 -16.95 3.46 -5.26
CA TRP A 114 -15.64 2.90 -5.61
C TRP A 114 -15.04 1.93 -4.58
N CYS A 115 -15.54 1.96 -3.34
CA CYS A 115 -15.07 1.10 -2.26
C CYS A 115 -15.87 -0.21 -2.08
N SER A 116 -16.78 -0.51 -3.01
CA SER A 116 -17.47 -1.80 -3.02
C SER A 116 -16.55 -2.87 -3.63
N PRO A 117 -16.52 -4.10 -3.08
CA PRO A 117 -15.68 -5.17 -3.60
C PRO A 117 -16.01 -5.39 -5.08
N MET A 118 -15.00 -5.37 -5.95
CA MET A 118 -15.15 -5.75 -7.35
C MET A 118 -15.88 -7.09 -7.43
N SER A 119 -17.17 -7.04 -7.77
CA SER A 119 -17.94 -8.21 -8.14
C SER A 119 -17.21 -8.89 -9.29
N ARG A 120 -16.75 -10.13 -9.02
CA ARG A 120 -16.02 -11.00 -9.95
C ARG A 120 -16.58 -10.88 -11.37
N PRO A 121 -15.74 -10.73 -12.42
CA PRO A 121 -16.23 -10.90 -13.77
C PRO A 121 -16.67 -12.36 -13.92
N ARG A 122 -17.97 -12.58 -14.13
CA ARG A 122 -18.45 -13.85 -14.68
C ARG A 122 -17.92 -13.92 -16.10
N PHE A 123 -16.83 -14.65 -16.31
CA PHE A 123 -16.49 -15.16 -17.62
C PHE A 123 -17.64 -16.09 -18.04
N ARG A 124 -18.33 -15.68 -19.11
CA ARG A 124 -19.24 -16.53 -19.87
C ARG A 124 -18.48 -17.05 -21.08
#